data_AF-A0A959ULC4-F1
#
_entry.id   AF-A0A959ULC4-F1
#
_cell.length_a   1.000
_cell.length_b   1.000
_cell.length_c   1.000
_cell.angle_alpha   90.00
_cell.angle_beta   90.00
_cell.angle_gamma   90.00
#
_symmetry.space_group_name_H-M   'P 1'
#
loop_
_entity.id
_entity.type
_entity.pdbx_description
1 polymer ?
#
loop_
_entity_poly.entity_id
_entity_poly.type
_entity_poly.pdbx_seq_one_letter_code
_entity_poly.pdbx_strand_id
1 'polypeptide(L)' 'NVNGQRNSALGNLAGSGVISGNYNTIIGAFANSFDGSFSNSAALGDAALITASNQIRLGDAGVTSIGGYT' A
#
# COMPACT_ATOMS: atom_id res chain seq x y z
N ASN A 1 5.50 9.33 2.87
CA ASN A 1 4.92 10.54 2.24
C ASN A 1 5.91 11.67 2.32
N VAL A 2 6.79 11.82 1.33
CA VAL A 2 7.81 12.89 1.34
C VAL A 2 7.42 14.01 0.36
N ASN A 3 7.49 13.72 -0.94
CA ASN A 3 7.16 14.64 -2.03
C ASN A 3 5.82 14.30 -2.71
N GLY A 4 5.34 13.07 -2.53
CA GLY A 4 4.07 12.58 -3.06
C GLY A 4 2.86 13.25 -2.42
N GLN A 5 1.80 13.42 -3.19
CA GLN A 5 0.57 14.08 -2.77
C GLN A 5 -0.61 13.13 -2.70
N ARG A 6 -1.58 13.49 -1.84
CA ARG A 6 -2.88 12.81 -1.72
C ARG A 6 -2.76 11.31 -1.45
N ASN A 7 -1.79 10.91 -0.63
CA ASN A 7 -1.70 9.53 -0.14
C ASN A 7 -2.26 9.44 1.29
N SER A 8 -2.99 8.37 1.59
CA SER A 8 -3.45 8.04 2.93
C SER A 8 -2.62 6.89 3.49
N ALA A 9 -2.16 7.02 4.74
CA ALA A 9 -1.37 5.99 5.41
C ALA A 9 -1.88 5.76 6.85
N LEU A 10 -2.18 4.51 7.20
CA LEU A 10 -2.69 4.12 8.52
C LEU A 10 -2.05 2.82 9.00
N GLY A 11 -1.35 2.88 10.14
CA GLY A 11 -0.64 1.73 10.74
C GLY A 11 0.77 2.09 11.20
N ASN A 12 1.41 1.21 11.99
CA ASN A 12 2.81 1.40 12.38
C ASN A 12 3.70 1.39 11.14
N LEU A 13 4.47 2.47 10.91
CA LEU A 13 5.38 2.65 9.76
C LEU A 13 4.72 2.56 8.36
N ALA A 14 3.39 2.58 8.29
CA ALA A 14 2.65 2.54 7.05
C ALA A 14 3.02 3.73 6.14
N GLY A 15 3.31 3.46 4.87
CA GLY A 15 3.60 4.49 3.86
C GLY A 15 4.87 5.31 4.09
N SER A 16 5.75 4.86 5.00
CA SER A 16 7.03 5.50 5.31
C SER A 16 7.99 5.52 4.10
N GLY A 17 7.87 4.54 3.21
CA GLY A 17 8.66 4.41 1.98
C GLY A 17 8.02 5.09 0.77
N VAL A 18 6.86 5.76 0.90
CA VAL A 18 6.31 6.60 -0.18
C VAL A 18 7.12 7.89 -0.27
N ILE A 19 7.85 8.05 -1.38
CA ILE A 19 8.71 9.20 -1.64
C ILE A 19 7.98 10.18 -2.57
N SER A 20 7.77 9.83 -3.83
CA SER A 20 7.18 10.70 -4.88
C SER A 20 5.84 10.19 -5.44
N GLY A 21 5.45 8.97 -5.08
CA GLY A 21 4.19 8.37 -5.49
C GLY A 21 2.97 9.15 -5.01
N ASN A 22 1.92 9.23 -5.84
CA ASN A 22 0.71 10.00 -5.58
C ASN A 22 -0.54 9.11 -5.57
N TYR A 23 -1.58 9.54 -4.86
CA TYR A 23 -2.91 8.91 -4.90
C TYR A 23 -2.93 7.48 -4.35
N ASN A 24 -2.04 7.16 -3.42
CA ASN A 24 -1.95 5.83 -2.83
C ASN A 24 -2.73 5.69 -1.52
N THR A 25 -3.30 4.52 -1.27
CA THR A 25 -3.92 4.17 0.01
C THR A 25 -3.15 3.03 0.67
N ILE A 26 -2.59 3.26 1.85
CA ILE A 26 -1.69 2.33 2.52
C ILE A 26 -2.20 2.06 3.93
N ILE A 27 -2.72 0.87 4.17
CA ILE A 27 -3.38 0.51 5.43
C ILE A 27 -2.81 -0.82 5.92
N GLY A 28 -2.25 -0.84 7.13
CA GLY A 28 -1.62 -2.00 7.75
C GLY A 28 -0.25 -1.66 8.33
N ALA A 29 0.18 -2.37 9.37
CA ALA A 29 1.53 -2.20 9.91
C ALA A 29 2.56 -2.62 8.83
N PHE A 30 3.62 -1.84 8.68
CA PHE A 30 4.69 -2.03 7.68
C PHE A 30 4.24 -2.04 6.21
N ALA A 31 2.96 -1.74 5.90
CA ALA A 31 2.48 -1.61 4.53
C ALA A 31 3.16 -0.44 3.82
N ASN A 32 3.58 -0.61 2.56
CA ASN A 32 4.44 0.38 1.90
C ASN A 32 4.42 0.35 0.37
N SER A 33 5.27 1.18 -0.24
CA SER A 33 5.60 1.16 -1.67
C SER A 33 7.08 0.80 -1.87
N PHE A 34 7.36 -0.25 -2.66
CA PHE A 34 8.71 -0.79 -2.84
C PHE A 34 9.71 0.23 -3.39
N ASP A 35 9.33 0.95 -4.45
CA ASP A 35 10.18 1.97 -5.09
C ASP A 35 9.87 3.40 -4.61
N GLY A 36 8.82 3.55 -3.78
CA GLY A 36 8.35 4.86 -3.30
C GLY A 36 7.79 5.83 -4.36
N SER A 37 7.88 5.52 -5.66
CA SER A 37 7.42 6.37 -6.78
C SER A 37 6.07 5.95 -7.39
N PHE A 38 5.58 4.75 -7.05
CA PHE A 38 4.33 4.22 -7.60
C PHE A 38 3.13 5.05 -7.22
N SER A 39 2.20 5.22 -8.16
CA SER A 39 1.03 6.08 -8.00
C SER A 39 -0.27 5.35 -8.33
N ASN A 40 -1.39 5.85 -7.81
CA ASN A 40 -2.72 5.30 -8.02
C ASN A 40 -2.82 3.82 -7.59
N SER A 41 -2.24 3.49 -6.43
CA SER A 41 -2.17 2.12 -5.94
C SER A 41 -2.68 2.01 -4.50
N ALA A 42 -3.04 0.80 -4.08
CA ALA A 42 -3.43 0.54 -2.70
C ALA A 42 -2.69 -0.69 -2.14
N ALA A 43 -2.22 -0.60 -0.91
CA ALA A 43 -1.73 -1.71 -0.11
C ALA A 43 -2.57 -1.81 1.16
N LEU A 44 -3.30 -2.91 1.32
CA LEU A 44 -4.22 -3.16 2.43
C LEU A 44 -3.84 -4.49 3.09
N GLY A 45 -3.16 -4.46 4.24
CA GLY A 45 -2.69 -5.65 4.96
C GLY A 45 -1.36 -5.42 5.68
N ASP A 46 -1.00 -6.30 6.62
CA ASP A 46 0.31 -6.26 7.27
C ASP A 46 1.43 -6.51 6.24
N ALA A 47 2.46 -5.68 6.26
CA ALA A 47 3.58 -5.72 5.30
C ALA A 47 3.17 -5.73 3.81
N ALA A 48 1.93 -5.32 3.48
CA ALA A 48 1.46 -5.25 2.10
C ALA A 48 2.28 -4.20 1.31
N LEU A 49 2.88 -4.62 0.19
CA LEU A 49 3.90 -3.81 -0.49
C LEU A 49 3.50 -3.50 -1.94
N ILE A 50 3.25 -2.25 -2.31
CA ILE A 50 3.00 -1.82 -3.70
C ILE A 50 4.27 -2.02 -4.55
N THR A 51 4.15 -2.53 -5.79
CA THR A 51 5.30 -2.80 -6.69
C THR A 51 5.09 -2.23 -8.10
N ALA A 52 3.96 -1.60 -8.35
CA ALA A 52 3.65 -0.93 -9.61
C ALA A 52 2.59 0.15 -9.36
N SER A 53 2.50 1.11 -10.28
CA SER A 53 1.37 2.04 -10.34
C SER A 53 0.09 1.33 -10.78
N ASN A 54 -1.08 1.87 -10.43
CA ASN A 54 -2.40 1.33 -10.80
C ASN A 54 -2.66 -0.09 -10.26
N GLN A 55 -2.19 -0.39 -9.05
CA GLN A 55 -2.24 -1.73 -8.45
C GLN A 55 -2.99 -1.72 -7.13
N ILE A 56 -3.83 -2.73 -6.89
CA ILE A 56 -4.34 -3.04 -5.54
C ILE A 56 -3.64 -4.30 -5.06
N ARG A 57 -3.03 -4.22 -3.87
CA ARG A 57 -2.59 -5.36 -3.07
C ARG A 57 -3.47 -5.45 -1.83
N LEU A 58 -4.13 -6.59 -1.66
CA LEU A 58 -5.02 -6.87 -0.54
C LEU A 58 -4.57 -8.16 0.14
N GLY A 59 -4.29 -8.07 1.44
CA GLY A 59 -3.78 -9.13 2.28
C GLY A 59 -2.27 -9.06 2.54
N ASP A 60 -1.77 -10.12 3.15
CA ASP A 60 -0.37 -10.37 3.47
C ASP A 60 0.03 -11.80 3.05
N ALA A 61 1.26 -12.22 3.34
CA ALA A 61 1.75 -13.55 2.97
C ALA A 61 0.97 -14.72 3.61
N GLY A 62 0.25 -14.47 4.69
CA GLY A 62 -0.60 -15.44 5.39
C GLY A 62 -2.05 -15.49 4.91
N VAL A 63 -2.46 -14.60 4.00
CA VAL A 63 -3.82 -14.62 3.45
C VAL A 63 -4.00 -15.80 2.50
N THR A 64 -4.81 -16.77 2.90
CA THR A 64 -5.12 -17.99 2.11
C THR A 64 -6.44 -17.90 1.35
N SER A 65 -7.29 -16.93 1.69
CA SER A 65 -8.55 -16.68 0.98
C SER A 65 -8.93 -15.20 1.11
N ILE A 66 -9.47 -14.64 0.03
CA ILE A 66 -10.14 -13.34 0.02
C ILE A 66 -11.60 -13.65 -0.30
N GLY A 67 -12.47 -13.58 0.70
CA GLY A 67 -13.90 -13.78 0.52
C GLY A 67 -14.52 -12.72 -0.39
N GLY A 68 -15.72 -12.96 -0.91
CA GLY A 68 -16.38 -11.92 -1.73
C GLY A 68 -17.63 -12.31 -2.50
N TYR A 69 -17.95 -13.60 -2.65
CA TYR A 69 -19.23 -14.02 -3.23
C TYR A 69 -19.42 -15.54 -3.07
N THR A 70 -20.68 -15.96 -2.91
CA THR A 70 -21.18 -17.35 -3.02
C THR A 70 -22.25 -17.41 -4.08
#